data_AF-A0A0Z8KM17-F1
#
_entry.id   AF-A0A0Z8KM17-F1
#
_cell.length_a   1.000
_cell.length_b   1.000
_cell.length_c   1.000
_cell.angle_alpha   90.00
_cell.angle_beta   90.00
_cell.angle_gamma   90.00
#
_symmetry.space_group_name_H-M   'P 1'
#
loop_
_entity.id
_entity.type
_entity.pdbx_description
1 polymer ?
#
loop_
_entity_poly.entity_id
_entity_poly.type
_entity_poly.pdbx_seq_one_letter_code
_entity_poly.pdbx_strand_id
1 'polypeptide(L)'
;MTGLVDRFVEQVIANSDFEEMDAIYLRNRVLALVGDQVLTVQTELDDLIELKDELLAQAVRTGFVGELLEEQDMVGACLMDLMTPSPSQVNRDFWQTYQDSPEQAIGDFYELSKRNDYIKMAAIAKNIYYQTSTDYGNLEITINLSKPEKDPKSIAAATKAEASNYPKCLLCMENEGYQGRLNHPARANHRIIRLDLGQEQWGFQYSPYAYYNEHAIFLNQEHVPMVISPQTFEQLLDLLDIFPNYFVGSNSDLPISGGSILTHNHYQGGRHSFAMEKAPIERQLVFDGFESVSAGIVKWPMSVIRLSSADKPSLLGLATKILEKWRSYSDDAVQIKAETDGTPHHTITPIARKRGDLYELDLVLRDNQTSEEFPDGIYHPHPDVQHIKKENIGLIEVMGLAILPPRLKAELAEVKKYLLGQDSQVAAYHQPWADSLKTAHPDVTEETVEQVVRESVGQIFARVLEDAGVYKRTPEGQAAFLRFVEFVGLAI
;
A
#
# COMPACT_ATOMS: atom_id res chain seq x y z
N MET A 1 -35.52 21.09 7.09
CA MET A 1 -35.70 19.63 7.10
C MET A 1 -36.40 19.19 5.82
N THR A 2 -35.67 18.48 4.97
CA THR A 2 -36.15 17.86 3.73
C THR A 2 -36.17 16.35 3.93
N GLY A 3 -36.99 15.61 3.17
CA GLY A 3 -36.96 14.14 3.20
C GLY A 3 -35.56 13.63 2.86
N LEU A 4 -35.05 12.69 3.66
CA LEU A 4 -33.68 12.16 3.51
C LEU A 4 -33.40 11.63 2.11
N VAL A 5 -34.34 10.86 1.55
CA VAL A 5 -34.23 10.32 0.18
C VAL A 5 -34.18 11.43 -0.86
N ASP A 6 -34.99 12.48 -0.69
CA ASP A 6 -35.08 13.58 -1.65
C ASP A 6 -33.78 14.38 -1.64
N ARG A 7 -33.26 14.68 -0.45
CA ARG A 7 -31.98 15.35 -0.28
C ARG A 7 -30.82 14.53 -0.87
N PHE A 8 -30.81 13.21 -0.68
CA PHE A 8 -29.81 12.34 -1.31
C PHE A 8 -29.91 12.34 -2.83
N VAL A 9 -31.12 12.25 -3.39
CA VAL A 9 -31.35 12.31 -4.85
C VAL A 9 -30.90 13.64 -5.44
N GLU A 10 -31.21 14.76 -4.79
CA GLU A 10 -30.74 16.10 -5.18
C GLU A 10 -29.20 16.13 -5.25
N GLN A 11 -28.51 15.54 -4.27
CA GLN A 11 -27.04 15.50 -4.25
C GLN A 11 -26.46 14.53 -5.30
N VAL A 12 -27.13 13.41 -5.60
CA VAL A 12 -26.72 12.53 -6.73
C VAL A 12 -26.80 13.30 -8.04
N ILE A 13 -27.90 13.99 -8.31
CA ILE A 13 -28.09 14.82 -9.52
C ILE A 13 -27.00 15.91 -9.59
N ALA A 14 -26.74 16.62 -8.49
CA ALA A 14 -25.73 17.67 -8.45
C ALA A 14 -24.29 17.18 -8.70
N ASN A 15 -24.02 15.89 -8.54
CA ASN A 15 -22.68 15.29 -8.66
C ASN A 15 -22.54 14.30 -9.83
N SER A 16 -23.52 14.23 -10.73
CA SER A 16 -23.52 13.29 -11.86
C SER A 16 -24.14 13.90 -13.11
N ASP A 17 -24.27 13.08 -14.16
CA ASP A 17 -24.91 13.48 -15.42
C ASP A 17 -26.45 13.30 -15.40
N PHE A 18 -27.03 12.91 -14.26
CA PHE A 18 -28.49 12.84 -14.11
C PHE A 18 -29.10 14.24 -14.12
N GLU A 19 -30.31 14.36 -14.63
CA GLU A 19 -31.06 15.62 -14.66
C GLU A 19 -32.23 15.60 -13.68
N GLU A 20 -32.84 16.76 -13.42
CA GLU A 20 -34.02 16.87 -12.54
C GLU A 20 -35.19 15.95 -12.97
N MET A 21 -35.29 15.65 -14.26
CA MET A 21 -36.29 14.70 -14.79
C MET A 21 -36.12 13.29 -14.20
N ASP A 22 -34.91 12.92 -13.78
CA ASP A 22 -34.57 11.60 -13.25
C ASP A 22 -34.86 11.46 -11.75
N ALA A 23 -35.29 12.52 -11.05
CA ALA A 23 -35.48 12.51 -9.61
C ALA A 23 -36.42 11.38 -9.13
N ILE A 24 -37.55 11.15 -9.84
CA ILE A 24 -38.49 10.06 -9.51
C ILE A 24 -37.84 8.69 -9.76
N TYR A 25 -37.07 8.55 -10.84
CA TYR A 25 -36.34 7.32 -11.14
C TYR A 25 -35.32 7.01 -10.04
N LEU A 26 -34.47 7.98 -9.70
CA LEU A 26 -33.44 7.86 -8.67
C LEU A 26 -34.05 7.58 -7.30
N ARG A 27 -35.15 8.24 -6.93
CA ARG A 27 -35.90 7.94 -5.69
C ARG A 27 -36.26 6.46 -5.63
N ASN A 28 -36.85 5.90 -6.69
CA ASN A 28 -37.21 4.48 -6.72
C ASN A 28 -35.99 3.56 -6.66
N ARG A 29 -34.85 3.95 -7.27
CA ARG A 29 -33.59 3.20 -7.18
C ARG A 29 -33.03 3.20 -5.76
N VAL A 30 -33.08 4.33 -5.06
CA VAL A 30 -32.68 4.43 -3.65
C VAL A 30 -33.58 3.57 -2.78
N LEU A 31 -34.91 3.69 -2.89
CA LEU A 31 -35.86 2.90 -2.09
C LEU A 31 -35.71 1.39 -2.32
N ALA A 32 -35.32 0.95 -3.51
CA ALA A 32 -35.02 -0.46 -3.77
C ALA A 32 -33.80 -0.97 -2.98
N LEU A 33 -32.88 -0.09 -2.58
CA LEU A 33 -31.68 -0.40 -1.82
C LEU A 33 -31.89 -0.28 -0.29
N VAL A 34 -32.79 0.59 0.17
CA VAL A 34 -32.93 0.93 1.61
C VAL A 34 -34.33 0.74 2.20
N GLY A 35 -35.32 0.37 1.38
CA GLY A 35 -36.72 0.22 1.78
C GLY A 35 -37.51 1.53 1.76
N ASP A 36 -38.83 1.46 1.74
CA ASP A 36 -39.73 2.62 1.70
C ASP A 36 -39.96 3.27 3.08
N GLN A 37 -39.60 2.57 4.16
CA GLN A 37 -39.75 3.05 5.53
C GLN A 37 -38.92 4.33 5.80
N VAL A 38 -37.83 4.53 5.04
CA VAL A 38 -36.97 5.72 5.17
C VAL A 38 -37.62 7.01 4.69
N LEU A 39 -38.73 6.96 3.95
CA LEU A 39 -39.42 8.16 3.43
C LEU A 39 -39.94 9.10 4.55
N THR A 40 -40.12 8.57 5.76
CA THR A 40 -40.56 9.35 6.91
C THR A 40 -39.41 10.11 7.59
N VAL A 41 -38.16 9.81 7.23
CA VAL A 41 -36.96 10.40 7.83
C VAL A 41 -36.68 11.76 7.19
N GLN A 42 -36.43 12.74 8.04
CA GLN A 42 -36.06 14.09 7.65
C GLN A 42 -34.60 14.33 8.01
N THR A 43 -33.89 15.12 7.21
CA THR A 43 -32.48 15.45 7.44
C THR A 43 -32.20 16.94 7.21
N GLU A 44 -31.08 17.38 7.76
CA GLU A 44 -30.43 18.68 7.53
C GLU A 44 -29.01 18.50 6.96
N LEU A 45 -28.59 17.26 6.72
CA LEU A 45 -27.31 16.95 6.08
C LEU A 45 -27.36 17.35 4.61
N ASP A 46 -26.23 17.79 4.08
CA ASP A 46 -26.04 18.13 2.66
C ASP A 46 -24.91 17.32 2.01
N ASP A 47 -23.98 16.77 2.78
CA ASP A 47 -22.90 15.95 2.23
C ASP A 47 -23.42 14.58 1.76
N LEU A 48 -23.07 14.20 0.53
CA LEU A 48 -23.57 12.98 -0.10
C LEU A 48 -23.20 11.71 0.67
N ILE A 49 -22.00 11.66 1.26
CA ILE A 49 -21.51 10.50 2.01
C ILE A 49 -22.24 10.42 3.35
N GLU A 50 -22.41 11.54 4.05
CA GLU A 50 -23.18 11.59 5.29
C GLU A 50 -24.66 11.20 5.08
N LEU A 51 -25.26 11.65 3.97
CA LEU A 51 -26.62 11.26 3.58
C LEU A 51 -26.72 9.76 3.28
N LYS A 52 -25.73 9.18 2.57
CA LYS A 52 -25.63 7.73 2.36
C LYS A 52 -25.50 6.99 3.69
N ASP A 53 -24.68 7.47 4.63
CA ASP A 53 -24.52 6.84 5.94
C ASP A 53 -25.82 6.91 6.78
N GLU A 54 -26.56 8.02 6.71
CA GLU A 54 -27.86 8.13 7.38
C GLU A 54 -28.89 7.19 6.75
N LEU A 55 -28.97 7.10 5.41
CA LEU A 55 -29.85 6.16 4.71
C LEU A 55 -29.58 4.71 5.14
N LEU A 56 -28.31 4.31 5.18
CA LEU A 56 -27.91 2.96 5.63
C LEU A 56 -28.29 2.72 7.10
N ALA A 57 -28.00 3.67 7.99
CA ALA A 57 -28.35 3.54 9.40
C ALA A 57 -29.86 3.34 9.61
N GLN A 58 -30.70 4.03 8.83
CA GLN A 58 -32.15 3.85 8.89
C GLN A 58 -32.59 2.51 8.30
N ALA A 59 -31.99 2.07 7.20
CA ALA A 59 -32.29 0.78 6.58
C ALA A 59 -31.94 -0.40 7.48
N VAL A 60 -30.87 -0.28 8.28
CA VAL A 60 -30.53 -1.26 9.33
C VAL A 60 -31.56 -1.24 10.45
N ARG A 61 -31.97 -0.05 10.93
CA ARG A 61 -32.99 0.08 11.99
C ARG A 61 -34.34 -0.51 11.60
N THR A 62 -34.72 -0.43 10.34
CA THR A 62 -35.97 -1.00 9.82
C THR A 62 -35.86 -2.49 9.50
N GLY A 63 -34.64 -3.05 9.56
CA GLY A 63 -34.35 -4.44 9.20
C GLY A 63 -34.35 -4.71 7.69
N PHE A 64 -34.35 -3.68 6.85
CA PHE A 64 -34.26 -3.82 5.39
C PHE A 64 -32.84 -4.21 4.96
N VAL A 65 -31.82 -3.68 5.65
CA VAL A 65 -30.41 -4.03 5.48
C VAL A 65 -29.90 -4.75 6.73
N GLY A 66 -29.04 -5.74 6.54
CA GLY A 66 -28.47 -6.52 7.64
C GLY A 66 -27.50 -5.71 8.51
N GLU A 67 -27.28 -6.19 9.74
CA GLU A 67 -26.44 -5.51 10.74
C GLU A 67 -24.93 -5.64 10.46
N LEU A 68 -24.50 -6.58 9.61
CA LEU A 68 -23.08 -6.77 9.35
C LEU A 68 -22.51 -5.60 8.55
N LEU A 69 -21.28 -5.20 8.88
CA LEU A 69 -20.61 -4.11 8.17
C LEU A 69 -20.47 -4.40 6.68
N GLU A 70 -20.17 -5.65 6.32
CA GLU A 70 -20.07 -6.07 4.92
C GLU A 70 -21.40 -5.93 4.16
N GLU A 71 -22.55 -6.14 4.83
CA GLU A 71 -23.86 -5.96 4.22
C GLU A 71 -24.17 -4.48 3.97
N GLN A 72 -23.85 -3.64 4.96
CA GLN A 72 -23.99 -2.19 4.85
C GLN A 72 -23.07 -1.62 3.77
N ASP A 73 -21.82 -2.10 3.68
CA ASP A 73 -20.85 -1.70 2.65
C ASP A 73 -21.34 -2.03 1.23
N MET A 74 -21.99 -3.19 1.03
CA MET A 74 -22.59 -3.56 -0.27
C MET A 74 -23.66 -2.57 -0.71
N VAL A 75 -24.58 -2.21 0.20
CA VAL A 75 -25.66 -1.27 -0.10
C VAL A 75 -25.10 0.14 -0.29
N GLY A 76 -24.16 0.55 0.57
CA GLY A 76 -23.50 1.85 0.50
C GLY A 76 -22.76 2.06 -0.81
N ALA A 77 -22.01 1.05 -1.27
CA ALA A 77 -21.33 1.11 -2.57
C ALA A 77 -22.34 1.27 -3.73
N CYS A 78 -23.50 0.63 -3.66
CA CYS A 78 -24.55 0.80 -4.68
C CYS A 78 -25.24 2.15 -4.66
N LEU A 79 -25.47 2.73 -3.48
CA LEU A 79 -25.98 4.09 -3.36
C LEU A 79 -25.00 5.08 -4.02
N MET A 80 -23.70 4.92 -3.77
CA MET A 80 -22.69 5.78 -4.38
C MET A 80 -22.42 5.46 -5.86
N ASP A 81 -22.74 4.26 -6.32
CA ASP A 81 -22.67 3.93 -7.75
C ASP A 81 -23.66 4.76 -8.58
N LEU A 82 -24.77 5.21 -7.99
CA LEU A 82 -25.74 6.08 -8.67
C LEU A 82 -25.11 7.40 -9.14
N MET A 83 -24.11 7.95 -8.43
CA MET A 83 -23.41 9.14 -8.91
C MET A 83 -22.23 8.80 -9.83
N THR A 84 -21.79 7.53 -9.85
CA THR A 84 -20.53 7.14 -10.48
C THR A 84 -20.71 6.90 -11.98
N PRO A 85 -20.02 7.64 -12.87
CA PRO A 85 -20.17 7.47 -14.31
C PRO A 85 -19.80 6.07 -14.78
N SER A 86 -20.28 5.64 -15.95
CA SER A 86 -19.93 4.32 -16.51
C SER A 86 -18.41 4.21 -16.74
N PRO A 87 -17.81 2.99 -16.72
CA PRO A 87 -16.39 2.81 -17.01
C PRO A 87 -15.93 3.45 -18.32
N SER A 88 -16.78 3.38 -19.35
CA SER A 88 -16.48 3.98 -20.67
C SER A 88 -16.43 5.51 -20.62
N GLN A 89 -17.28 6.14 -19.80
CA GLN A 89 -17.31 7.60 -19.62
C GLN A 89 -16.06 8.04 -18.87
N VAL A 90 -15.78 7.42 -17.72
CA VAL A 90 -14.58 7.73 -16.91
C VAL A 90 -13.30 7.59 -17.74
N ASN A 91 -13.17 6.53 -18.55
CA ASN A 91 -11.99 6.35 -19.40
C ASN A 91 -11.89 7.38 -20.52
N ARG A 92 -13.00 7.73 -21.18
CA ARG A 92 -12.99 8.78 -22.20
C ARG A 92 -12.57 10.12 -21.61
N ASP A 93 -13.18 10.51 -20.49
CA ASP A 93 -12.91 11.80 -19.86
C ASP A 93 -11.47 11.87 -19.36
N PHE A 94 -10.99 10.81 -18.71
CA PHE A 94 -9.60 10.71 -18.28
C PHE A 94 -8.64 10.93 -19.45
N TRP A 95 -8.76 10.14 -20.51
CA TRP A 95 -7.82 10.19 -21.64
C TRP A 95 -7.97 11.43 -22.51
N GLN A 96 -9.16 12.03 -22.57
CA GLN A 96 -9.37 13.31 -23.24
C GLN A 96 -8.67 14.44 -22.46
N THR A 97 -8.92 14.55 -21.15
CA THR A 97 -8.25 15.55 -20.31
C THR A 97 -6.74 15.32 -20.26
N TYR A 98 -6.30 14.06 -20.25
CA TYR A 98 -4.88 13.71 -20.16
C TYR A 98 -4.07 14.22 -21.36
N GLN A 99 -4.66 14.31 -22.56
CA GLN A 99 -3.99 14.84 -23.76
C GLN A 99 -3.54 16.29 -23.58
N ASP A 100 -4.33 17.09 -22.83
CA ASP A 100 -4.04 18.50 -22.59
C ASP A 100 -3.33 18.72 -21.24
N SER A 101 -3.72 17.96 -20.22
CA SER A 101 -3.22 18.09 -18.84
C SER A 101 -3.26 16.75 -18.10
N PRO A 102 -2.14 15.99 -18.09
CA PRO A 102 -2.01 14.74 -17.33
C PRO A 102 -2.34 14.89 -15.84
N GLU A 103 -1.85 15.97 -15.22
CA GLU A 103 -2.06 16.25 -13.80
C GLU A 103 -3.53 16.46 -13.46
N GLN A 104 -4.27 17.14 -14.35
CA GLN A 104 -5.70 17.34 -14.17
C GLN A 104 -6.48 16.03 -14.31
N ALA A 105 -6.19 15.21 -15.34
CA ALA A 105 -6.88 13.93 -15.51
C ALA A 105 -6.70 12.99 -14.29
N ILE A 106 -5.49 12.93 -13.76
CA ILE A 106 -5.15 12.17 -12.55
C ILE A 106 -5.88 12.73 -11.33
N GLY A 107 -5.87 14.06 -11.17
CA GLY A 107 -6.57 14.77 -10.09
C GLY A 107 -8.08 14.57 -10.13
N ASP A 108 -8.70 14.72 -11.29
CA ASP A 108 -10.14 14.55 -11.49
C ASP A 108 -10.58 13.12 -11.14
N PHE A 109 -9.80 12.12 -11.55
CA PHE A 109 -10.06 10.72 -11.18
C PHE A 109 -9.89 10.46 -9.67
N TYR A 110 -8.91 11.11 -9.02
CA TYR A 110 -8.74 11.04 -7.57
C TYR A 110 -9.91 11.69 -6.82
N GLU A 111 -10.35 12.87 -7.28
CA GLU A 111 -11.52 13.56 -6.72
C GLU A 111 -12.81 12.76 -6.92
N LEU A 112 -13.02 12.15 -8.09
CA LEU A 112 -14.14 11.24 -8.32
C LEU A 112 -14.12 10.08 -7.32
N SER A 113 -12.95 9.43 -7.16
CA SER A 113 -12.78 8.29 -6.26
C SER A 113 -12.96 8.63 -4.78
N LYS A 114 -12.76 9.89 -4.39
CA LYS A 114 -13.09 10.40 -3.04
C LYS A 114 -14.57 10.72 -2.91
N ARG A 115 -15.15 11.45 -3.87
CA ARG A 115 -16.56 11.89 -3.85
C ARG A 115 -17.53 10.73 -3.86
N ASN A 116 -17.22 9.68 -4.62
CA ASN A 116 -18.05 8.49 -4.65
C ASN A 116 -17.80 7.53 -3.48
N ASP A 117 -17.01 7.91 -2.47
CA ASP A 117 -16.68 7.10 -1.29
C ASP A 117 -16.04 5.74 -1.64
N TYR A 118 -15.34 5.63 -2.77
CA TYR A 118 -14.48 4.47 -3.04
C TYR A 118 -13.22 4.53 -2.18
N ILE A 119 -12.55 5.69 -2.16
CA ILE A 119 -11.48 6.00 -1.21
C ILE A 119 -12.14 6.43 0.10
N LYS A 120 -11.97 5.61 1.14
CA LYS A 120 -12.63 5.78 2.43
C LYS A 120 -11.95 6.86 3.27
N MET A 121 -12.05 8.12 2.85
CA MET A 121 -11.37 9.27 3.48
C MET A 121 -11.68 9.38 4.98
N ALA A 122 -12.94 9.18 5.38
CA ALA A 122 -13.34 9.20 6.80
C ALA A 122 -12.70 8.07 7.63
N ALA A 123 -12.46 6.90 7.02
CA ALA A 123 -11.76 5.80 7.68
C ALA A 123 -10.24 6.07 7.74
N ILE A 124 -9.66 6.58 6.65
CA ILE A 124 -8.23 6.94 6.55
C ILE A 124 -7.87 8.03 7.57
N ALA A 125 -8.74 9.01 7.78
CA ALA A 125 -8.54 10.10 8.76
C ALA A 125 -8.39 9.60 10.21
N LYS A 126 -8.78 8.36 10.52
CA LYS A 126 -8.61 7.76 11.84
C LYS A 126 -7.18 7.26 12.07
N ASN A 127 -6.40 7.05 11.02
CA ASN A 127 -5.04 6.52 11.13
C ASN A 127 -4.16 7.44 11.98
N ILE A 128 -3.30 6.84 12.80
CA ILE A 128 -2.28 7.59 13.55
C ILE A 128 -1.07 7.68 12.65
N TYR A 129 -0.56 8.88 12.40
CA TYR A 129 0.64 9.13 11.59
C TYR A 129 1.62 10.02 12.32
N TYR A 130 2.91 9.68 12.26
CA TYR A 130 4.00 10.53 12.73
C TYR A 130 5.32 10.15 12.05
N GLN A 131 6.34 10.98 12.21
CA GLN A 131 7.70 10.72 11.71
C GLN A 131 8.67 10.58 12.88
N THR A 132 9.68 9.74 12.70
CA THR A 132 10.76 9.54 13.65
C THR A 132 12.10 9.67 12.95
N SER A 133 12.98 10.52 13.48
CA SER A 133 14.35 10.67 12.97
C SER A 133 15.22 9.48 13.32
N THR A 134 15.98 9.00 12.33
CA THR A 134 16.91 7.87 12.45
C THR A 134 18.20 8.18 11.68
N ASP A 135 19.20 7.31 11.78
CA ASP A 135 20.45 7.43 11.02
C ASP A 135 20.26 7.35 9.49
N TYR A 136 19.09 6.87 9.06
CA TYR A 136 18.68 6.70 7.66
C TYR A 136 17.72 7.81 7.18
N GLY A 137 17.45 8.81 8.01
CA GLY A 137 16.48 9.88 7.73
C GLY A 137 15.20 9.73 8.56
N ASN A 138 14.16 10.48 8.19
CA ASN A 138 12.89 10.47 8.91
C ASN A 138 12.02 9.32 8.40
N LEU A 139 11.96 8.22 9.17
CA LEU A 139 11.02 7.14 8.90
C LEU A 139 9.60 7.59 9.25
N GLU A 140 8.64 7.12 8.47
CA GLU A 140 7.23 7.41 8.66
C GLU A 140 6.57 6.22 9.36
N ILE A 141 5.70 6.49 10.33
CA ILE A 141 5.00 5.46 11.09
C ILE A 141 3.50 5.71 10.97
N THR A 142 2.76 4.69 10.52
CA THR A 142 1.29 4.70 10.54
C THR A 142 0.72 3.53 11.30
N ILE A 143 -0.24 3.76 12.19
CA ILE A 143 -1.09 2.71 12.76
C ILE A 143 -2.39 2.72 11.95
N ASN A 144 -2.61 1.68 11.15
CA ASN A 144 -3.74 1.58 10.25
C ASN A 144 -5.02 1.25 11.03
N LEU A 145 -5.88 2.24 11.22
CA LEU A 145 -7.21 2.12 11.82
C LEU A 145 -8.34 2.18 10.79
N SER A 146 -8.01 2.38 9.51
CA SER A 146 -8.98 2.56 8.44
C SER A 146 -9.62 1.26 7.96
N LYS A 147 -8.89 0.15 8.08
CA LYS A 147 -9.40 -1.16 7.69
C LYS A 147 -10.13 -1.78 8.89
N PRO A 148 -11.45 -2.01 8.80
CA PRO A 148 -12.19 -2.61 9.89
C PRO A 148 -11.69 -4.04 10.17
N GLU A 149 -11.54 -4.37 11.46
CA GLU A 149 -11.35 -5.76 11.88
C GLU A 149 -12.64 -6.55 11.64
N LYS A 150 -12.52 -7.80 11.20
CA LYS A 150 -13.69 -8.64 10.94
C LYS A 150 -14.28 -9.14 12.26
N ASP A 151 -15.57 -8.87 12.48
CA ASP A 151 -16.33 -9.42 13.61
C ASP A 151 -16.34 -10.96 13.54
N PRO A 152 -16.15 -11.69 14.65
CA PRO A 152 -16.37 -13.15 14.72
C PRO A 152 -17.67 -13.63 14.06
N LYS A 153 -18.76 -12.86 14.16
CA LYS A 153 -20.03 -13.11 13.46
C LYS A 153 -19.88 -13.00 11.94
N SER A 154 -19.21 -11.97 11.43
CA SER A 154 -18.90 -11.82 10.00
C SER A 154 -18.03 -12.97 9.50
N ILE A 155 -17.01 -13.40 10.27
CA ILE A 155 -16.16 -14.56 9.93
C ILE A 155 -17.01 -15.83 9.83
N ALA A 156 -17.88 -16.08 10.81
CA ALA A 156 -18.76 -17.25 10.81
C ALA A 156 -19.76 -17.24 9.65
N ALA A 157 -20.33 -16.07 9.32
CA ALA A 157 -21.25 -15.89 8.21
C ALA A 157 -20.54 -16.07 6.85
N ALA A 158 -19.36 -15.47 6.69
CA ALA A 158 -18.52 -15.59 5.49
C ALA A 158 -18.08 -17.04 5.22
N THR A 159 -17.83 -17.83 6.27
CA THR A 159 -17.46 -19.25 6.13
C THR A 159 -18.64 -20.12 5.68
N LYS A 160 -19.87 -19.72 5.99
CA LYS A 160 -21.11 -20.41 5.56
C LYS A 160 -21.62 -19.95 4.21
N ALA A 161 -21.14 -18.82 3.70
CA ALA A 161 -21.53 -18.29 2.41
C ALA A 161 -21.10 -19.25 1.28
N GLU A 162 -21.89 -19.29 0.21
CA GLU A 162 -21.56 -20.11 -0.95
C GLU A 162 -20.22 -19.69 -1.55
N ALA A 163 -19.40 -20.69 -1.88
CA ALA A 163 -18.14 -20.45 -2.55
C ALA A 163 -18.40 -19.87 -3.95
N SER A 164 -17.87 -18.67 -4.20
CA SER A 164 -17.85 -18.06 -5.54
C SER A 164 -16.42 -17.89 -6.00
N ASN A 165 -16.18 -18.18 -7.28
CA ASN A 165 -14.90 -17.99 -7.95
C ASN A 165 -14.83 -16.67 -8.74
N TYR A 166 -15.80 -15.78 -8.58
CA TYR A 166 -15.90 -14.51 -9.31
C TYR A 166 -16.16 -13.33 -8.36
N PRO A 167 -15.38 -12.24 -8.38
CA PRO A 167 -14.08 -12.11 -9.04
C PRO A 167 -13.04 -13.09 -8.43
N LYS A 168 -12.03 -13.47 -9.21
CA LYS A 168 -11.02 -14.46 -8.77
C LYS A 168 -10.12 -13.94 -7.65
N CYS A 169 -9.80 -12.65 -7.65
CA CYS A 169 -9.06 -11.99 -6.57
C CYS A 169 -9.50 -10.52 -6.43
N LEU A 170 -8.87 -9.80 -5.50
CA LEU A 170 -9.18 -8.39 -5.19
C LEU A 170 -8.69 -7.39 -6.26
N LEU A 171 -7.84 -7.83 -7.19
CA LEU A 171 -7.23 -6.99 -8.23
C LEU A 171 -7.79 -7.27 -9.62
N CYS A 172 -8.57 -8.33 -9.80
CA CYS A 172 -9.23 -8.62 -11.07
C CYS A 172 -10.07 -7.44 -11.58
N MET A 173 -10.00 -7.15 -12.89
CA MET A 173 -10.81 -6.11 -13.55
C MET A 173 -12.31 -6.29 -13.29
N GLU A 174 -12.75 -7.54 -13.12
CA GLU A 174 -14.10 -7.95 -12.77
C GLU A 174 -14.62 -7.39 -11.43
N ASN A 175 -13.75 -6.79 -10.61
CA ASN A 175 -14.17 -6.04 -9.44
C ASN A 175 -14.85 -4.70 -9.79
N GLU A 176 -14.61 -4.13 -10.97
CA GLU A 176 -15.26 -2.89 -11.42
C GLU A 176 -16.78 -3.08 -11.49
N GLY A 177 -17.53 -2.36 -10.65
CA GLY A 177 -18.98 -2.50 -10.57
C GLY A 177 -19.47 -3.72 -9.77
N TYR A 178 -18.59 -4.47 -9.09
CA TYR A 178 -19.00 -5.68 -8.39
C TYR A 178 -19.75 -5.37 -7.09
N GLN A 179 -20.95 -5.93 -6.93
CA GLN A 179 -21.83 -5.72 -5.77
C GLN A 179 -21.15 -6.04 -4.42
N GLY A 180 -20.21 -6.99 -4.40
CA GLY A 180 -19.63 -7.54 -3.18
C GLY A 180 -20.40 -8.76 -2.67
N ARG A 181 -19.83 -9.37 -1.62
CA ARG A 181 -20.42 -10.45 -0.80
C ARG A 181 -19.70 -10.46 0.54
N LEU A 182 -20.23 -11.20 1.53
CA LEU A 182 -19.66 -11.23 2.89
C LEU A 182 -18.15 -11.55 2.95
N ASN A 183 -17.62 -12.32 2.00
CA ASN A 183 -16.20 -12.68 1.93
C ASN A 183 -15.41 -11.94 0.82
N HIS A 184 -16.02 -11.00 0.09
CA HIS A 184 -15.37 -10.25 -1.00
C HIS A 184 -15.91 -8.81 -1.07
N PRO A 185 -15.04 -7.78 -1.01
CA PRO A 185 -15.47 -6.40 -0.81
C PRO A 185 -16.42 -5.89 -1.91
N ALA A 186 -17.32 -4.98 -1.50
CA ALA A 186 -18.16 -4.24 -2.41
C ALA A 186 -17.34 -3.22 -3.22
N ARG A 187 -17.64 -3.16 -4.52
CA ARG A 187 -16.92 -2.38 -5.53
C ARG A 187 -17.89 -1.83 -6.61
N ALA A 188 -19.17 -1.66 -6.27
CA ALA A 188 -20.17 -1.15 -7.20
C ALA A 188 -19.78 0.22 -7.75
N ASN A 189 -19.37 1.14 -6.87
CA ASN A 189 -18.85 2.47 -7.18
C ASN A 189 -17.37 2.49 -7.66
N HIS A 190 -16.72 1.33 -7.85
CA HIS A 190 -15.32 1.26 -8.25
C HIS A 190 -15.15 1.44 -9.76
N ARG A 191 -14.11 2.17 -10.20
CA ARG A 191 -13.74 2.38 -11.60
C ARG A 191 -12.23 2.24 -11.80
N ILE A 192 -11.84 1.74 -12.97
CA ILE A 192 -10.45 1.48 -13.34
C ILE A 192 -10.15 2.21 -14.67
N ILE A 193 -9.05 2.95 -14.72
CA ILE A 193 -8.55 3.53 -15.98
C ILE A 193 -7.79 2.43 -16.74
N ARG A 194 -8.12 2.22 -18.00
CA ARG A 194 -7.45 1.27 -18.89
C ARG A 194 -6.25 1.92 -19.56
N LEU A 195 -5.12 1.23 -19.57
CA LEU A 195 -3.86 1.70 -20.15
C LEU A 195 -3.06 0.54 -20.74
N ASP A 196 -2.17 0.86 -21.67
CA ASP A 196 -1.30 -0.13 -22.33
C ASP A 196 0.13 -0.02 -21.78
N LEU A 197 0.73 -1.17 -21.46
CA LEU A 197 2.18 -1.28 -21.19
C LEU A 197 2.78 -2.26 -22.20
N GLY A 198 3.43 -1.70 -23.23
CA GLY A 198 3.86 -2.48 -24.39
C GLY A 198 2.67 -3.08 -25.13
N GLN A 199 2.59 -4.42 -25.18
CA GLN A 199 1.48 -5.16 -25.80
C GLN A 199 0.44 -5.64 -24.77
N GLU A 200 0.66 -5.40 -23.49
CA GLU A 200 -0.22 -5.85 -22.42
C GLU A 200 -1.24 -4.78 -22.04
N GLN A 201 -2.44 -5.24 -21.69
CA GLN A 201 -3.51 -4.39 -21.18
C GLN A 201 -3.43 -4.32 -19.66
N TRP A 202 -3.47 -3.12 -19.12
CA TRP A 202 -3.35 -2.83 -17.69
C TRP A 202 -4.48 -1.92 -17.22
N GLY A 203 -4.66 -1.89 -15.90
CA GLY A 203 -5.60 -1.04 -15.21
C GLY A 203 -4.89 -0.15 -14.21
N PHE A 204 -5.42 1.04 -13.99
CA PHE A 204 -5.03 1.96 -12.92
C PHE A 204 -6.24 2.22 -12.00
N GLN A 205 -6.05 2.00 -10.71
CA GLN A 205 -7.00 2.33 -9.65
C GLN A 205 -6.29 2.92 -8.43
N TYR A 206 -7.04 3.59 -7.56
CA TYR A 206 -6.54 3.95 -6.23
C TYR A 206 -6.78 2.83 -5.20
N SER A 207 -6.00 2.82 -4.12
CA SER A 207 -6.31 2.01 -2.95
C SER A 207 -7.47 2.64 -2.16
N PRO A 208 -8.50 1.88 -1.79
CA PRO A 208 -9.61 2.40 -0.99
C PRO A 208 -9.20 2.78 0.45
N TYR A 209 -8.09 2.22 0.93
CA TYR A 209 -7.50 2.47 2.25
C TYR A 209 -6.06 2.96 2.05
N ALA A 210 -5.93 4.19 1.57
CA ALA A 210 -4.65 4.78 1.20
C ALA A 210 -3.72 4.97 2.42
N TYR A 211 -2.42 4.80 2.20
CA TYR A 211 -1.37 5.02 3.21
C TYR A 211 -0.63 6.34 3.03
N TYR A 212 -0.70 6.90 1.83
CA TYR A 212 -0.09 8.15 1.40
C TYR A 212 -0.96 8.77 0.31
N ASN A 213 -0.66 10.02 -0.06
CA ASN A 213 -1.43 10.75 -1.06
C ASN A 213 -1.42 10.02 -2.41
N GLU A 214 -2.60 9.89 -3.03
CA GLU A 214 -2.75 9.24 -4.35
C GLU A 214 -2.17 7.81 -4.42
N HIS A 215 -2.27 7.03 -3.33
CA HIS A 215 -1.88 5.61 -3.33
C HIS A 215 -2.57 4.84 -4.46
N ALA A 216 -1.81 4.57 -5.52
CA ALA A 216 -2.21 3.96 -6.78
C ALA A 216 -1.81 2.48 -6.85
N ILE A 217 -2.58 1.73 -7.61
CA ILE A 217 -2.35 0.33 -7.96
C ILE A 217 -2.51 0.21 -9.47
N PHE A 218 -1.46 -0.30 -10.12
CA PHE A 218 -1.48 -0.68 -11.53
C PHE A 218 -1.57 -2.19 -11.62
N LEU A 219 -2.54 -2.74 -12.34
CA LEU A 219 -2.84 -4.17 -12.32
C LEU A 219 -2.94 -4.71 -13.74
N ASN A 220 -2.34 -5.88 -13.98
CA ASN A 220 -2.46 -6.55 -15.26
C ASN A 220 -3.94 -6.91 -15.49
N GLN A 221 -4.45 -6.77 -16.71
CA GLN A 221 -5.83 -7.19 -17.00
C GLN A 221 -6.02 -8.70 -16.78
N GLU A 222 -5.02 -9.50 -17.13
CA GLU A 222 -5.04 -10.94 -16.93
C GLU A 222 -4.69 -11.30 -15.49
N HIS A 223 -5.38 -12.30 -14.95
CA HIS A 223 -5.05 -12.87 -13.63
C HIS A 223 -3.87 -13.83 -13.76
N VAL A 224 -2.68 -13.26 -13.86
CA VAL A 224 -1.40 -13.98 -13.91
C VAL A 224 -0.58 -13.67 -12.67
N PRO A 225 0.19 -14.62 -12.11
CA PRO A 225 1.03 -14.37 -10.94
C PRO A 225 2.01 -13.22 -11.16
N MET A 226 2.37 -12.56 -10.06
CA MET A 226 3.42 -11.54 -10.07
C MET A 226 4.77 -12.16 -10.48
N VAL A 227 5.55 -11.40 -11.25
CA VAL A 227 6.91 -11.79 -11.65
C VAL A 227 7.83 -10.58 -11.64
N ILE A 228 9.07 -10.77 -11.22
CA ILE A 228 10.15 -9.80 -11.42
C ILE A 228 10.99 -10.25 -12.61
N SER A 229 11.07 -9.44 -13.66
CA SER A 229 11.80 -9.74 -14.87
C SER A 229 12.34 -8.45 -15.51
N PRO A 230 13.16 -8.54 -16.58
CA PRO A 230 13.53 -7.36 -17.37
C PRO A 230 12.32 -6.54 -17.83
N GLN A 231 11.23 -7.21 -18.19
CA GLN A 231 9.96 -6.58 -18.58
C GLN A 231 9.35 -5.77 -17.42
N THR A 232 9.51 -6.20 -16.17
CA THR A 232 9.08 -5.41 -15.00
C THR A 232 9.74 -4.04 -14.99
N PHE A 233 11.05 -3.96 -15.23
CA PHE A 233 11.75 -2.67 -15.24
C PHE A 233 11.28 -1.78 -16.39
N GLU A 234 11.06 -2.35 -17.58
CA GLU A 234 10.50 -1.63 -18.72
C GLU A 234 9.12 -1.05 -18.40
N GLN A 235 8.22 -1.88 -17.88
CA GLN A 235 6.86 -1.48 -17.50
C GLN A 235 6.83 -0.39 -16.42
N LEU A 236 7.73 -0.46 -15.43
CA LEU A 236 7.85 0.60 -14.43
C LEU A 236 8.27 1.92 -15.06
N LEU A 237 9.23 1.91 -16.00
CA LEU A 237 9.67 3.12 -16.68
C LEU A 237 8.62 3.66 -17.67
N ASP A 238 7.86 2.79 -18.34
CA ASP A 238 6.70 3.18 -19.16
C ASP A 238 5.63 3.87 -18.32
N LEU A 239 5.35 3.37 -17.12
CA LEU A 239 4.43 4.02 -16.19
C LEU A 239 4.92 5.41 -15.77
N LEU A 240 6.23 5.67 -15.72
CA LEU A 240 6.74 7.03 -15.48
C LEU A 240 6.61 7.96 -16.68
N ASP A 241 6.40 7.42 -17.88
CA ASP A 241 6.07 8.21 -19.06
C ASP A 241 4.60 8.65 -19.02
N ILE A 242 3.72 7.82 -18.44
CA ILE A 242 2.31 8.13 -18.25
C ILE A 242 2.06 8.92 -16.94
N PHE A 243 2.81 8.66 -15.88
CA PHE A 243 2.61 9.26 -14.55
C PHE A 243 3.93 9.86 -14.04
N PRO A 244 4.44 10.94 -14.66
CA PRO A 244 5.80 11.44 -14.40
C PRO A 244 6.02 11.95 -12.97
N ASN A 245 4.96 12.32 -12.27
CA ASN A 245 5.01 12.82 -10.89
C ASN A 245 4.81 11.71 -9.84
N TYR A 246 4.67 10.45 -10.27
CA TYR A 246 4.52 9.31 -9.38
C TYR A 246 5.85 8.58 -9.21
N PHE A 247 6.05 7.97 -8.05
CA PHE A 247 6.90 6.78 -8.00
C PHE A 247 6.04 5.56 -8.38
N VAL A 248 6.68 4.51 -8.89
CA VAL A 248 6.03 3.23 -9.19
C VAL A 248 6.98 2.10 -8.81
N GLY A 249 6.49 1.07 -8.15
CA GLY A 249 7.30 -0.08 -7.77
C GLY A 249 6.53 -1.37 -7.69
N SER A 250 7.28 -2.46 -7.56
CA SER A 250 6.74 -3.81 -7.40
C SER A 250 7.14 -4.38 -6.05
N ASN A 251 6.24 -5.12 -5.40
CA ASN A 251 6.68 -6.07 -4.37
C ASN A 251 7.54 -7.18 -5.00
N SER A 252 8.26 -7.92 -4.17
CA SER A 252 8.93 -9.16 -4.57
C SER A 252 7.91 -10.22 -5.03
N ASP A 253 8.28 -10.98 -6.07
CA ASP A 253 7.54 -12.14 -6.59
C ASP A 253 7.74 -13.42 -5.77
N LEU A 254 8.71 -13.44 -4.85
CA LEU A 254 8.93 -14.56 -3.95
C LEU A 254 8.13 -14.43 -2.63
N PRO A 255 7.66 -15.56 -2.05
CA PRO A 255 7.02 -15.57 -0.73
C PRO A 255 8.00 -15.10 0.35
N ILE A 256 7.49 -14.69 1.52
CA ILE A 256 8.25 -14.16 2.67
C ILE A 256 8.88 -12.78 2.41
N SER A 257 9.26 -12.45 1.17
CA SER A 257 9.89 -11.16 0.83
C SER A 257 8.91 -10.00 0.54
N GLY A 258 7.70 -10.01 1.12
CA GLY A 258 6.84 -8.80 1.17
C GLY A 258 5.61 -8.74 0.26
N GLY A 259 5.38 -9.71 -0.64
CA GLY A 259 4.16 -9.75 -1.46
C GLY A 259 2.94 -10.21 -0.66
N SER A 260 1.85 -9.42 -0.67
CA SER A 260 0.56 -9.78 -0.05
C SER A 260 -0.44 -10.40 -1.02
N ILE A 261 -0.32 -10.12 -2.32
CA ILE A 261 -1.13 -10.70 -3.40
C ILE A 261 -0.19 -11.16 -4.52
N LEU A 262 0.38 -12.36 -4.37
CA LEU A 262 1.31 -12.92 -5.36
C LEU A 262 0.60 -13.52 -6.59
N THR A 263 -0.72 -13.71 -6.50
CA THR A 263 -1.50 -14.42 -7.53
C THR A 263 -1.87 -13.55 -8.73
N HIS A 264 -1.73 -12.22 -8.63
CA HIS A 264 -2.10 -11.27 -9.68
C HIS A 264 -0.99 -10.22 -9.83
N ASN A 265 -0.42 -10.10 -11.01
CA ASN A 265 0.66 -9.16 -11.31
C ASN A 265 0.18 -7.71 -11.22
N HIS A 266 0.85 -6.92 -10.39
CA HIS A 266 0.49 -5.54 -10.12
C HIS A 266 1.68 -4.74 -9.61
N TYR A 267 1.62 -3.43 -9.80
CA TYR A 267 2.53 -2.44 -9.25
C TYR A 267 1.77 -1.51 -8.31
N GLN A 268 2.49 -0.89 -7.37
CA GLN A 268 1.97 0.18 -6.54
C GLN A 268 2.73 1.47 -6.85
N GLY A 269 2.06 2.60 -6.70
CA GLY A 269 2.67 3.89 -6.94
C GLY A 269 1.87 5.02 -6.33
N GLY A 270 2.20 6.24 -6.71
CA GLY A 270 1.45 7.42 -6.30
C GLY A 270 2.35 8.62 -6.07
N ARG A 271 1.74 9.71 -5.61
CA ARG A 271 2.43 10.97 -5.37
C ARG A 271 2.84 11.11 -3.91
N HIS A 272 4.00 10.56 -3.58
CA HIS A 272 4.61 10.67 -2.26
C HIS A 272 6.13 10.56 -2.32
N SER A 273 6.83 11.26 -1.43
CA SER A 273 8.29 11.22 -1.35
C SER A 273 8.76 10.60 -0.03
N PHE A 274 9.15 9.34 -0.11
CA PHE A 274 9.56 8.52 1.04
C PHE A 274 10.98 8.83 1.53
N ALA A 275 11.31 8.30 2.71
CA ALA A 275 12.63 8.44 3.32
C ALA A 275 13.76 7.87 2.44
N MET A 276 13.58 6.67 1.87
CA MET A 276 14.58 6.02 1.01
C MET A 276 14.88 6.85 -0.24
N GLU A 277 13.88 7.53 -0.80
CA GLU A 277 14.09 8.42 -1.95
C GLU A 277 15.09 9.53 -1.62
N LYS A 278 15.00 10.10 -0.42
CA LYS A 278 15.84 11.21 0.05
C LYS A 278 17.22 10.76 0.53
N ALA A 279 17.39 9.46 0.79
CA ALA A 279 18.64 8.90 1.27
C ALA A 279 19.77 9.10 0.24
N PRO A 280 20.98 9.52 0.69
CA PRO A 280 22.09 9.79 -0.21
C PRO A 280 22.74 8.48 -0.70
N ILE A 281 23.45 8.56 -1.83
CA ILE A 281 24.42 7.53 -2.22
C ILE A 281 25.64 7.68 -1.32
N GLU A 282 26.01 6.62 -0.59
CA GLU A 282 27.21 6.59 0.25
C GLU A 282 28.43 6.01 -0.47
N ARG A 283 28.21 5.23 -1.54
CA ARG A 283 29.28 4.70 -2.38
C ARG A 283 28.88 4.72 -3.84
N GLN A 284 29.59 5.50 -4.63
CA GLN A 284 29.44 5.52 -6.09
C GLN A 284 29.98 4.23 -6.70
N LEU A 285 29.31 3.76 -7.75
CA LEU A 285 29.66 2.57 -8.52
C LEU A 285 29.71 2.93 -10.00
N VAL A 286 30.68 2.35 -10.71
CA VAL A 286 30.77 2.43 -12.18
C VAL A 286 30.84 1.00 -12.70
N PHE A 287 29.90 0.63 -13.55
CA PHE A 287 29.83 -0.71 -14.12
C PHE A 287 30.39 -0.71 -15.55
N ASP A 288 31.24 -1.69 -15.85
CA ASP A 288 31.85 -1.84 -17.18
C ASP A 288 30.76 -2.05 -18.25
N GLY A 289 30.82 -1.24 -19.30
CA GLY A 289 29.85 -1.16 -20.38
C GLY A 289 28.59 -0.33 -20.08
N PHE A 290 28.53 0.32 -18.92
CA PHE A 290 27.41 1.17 -18.48
C PHE A 290 27.90 2.48 -17.86
N GLU A 291 29.00 3.04 -18.35
CA GLU A 291 29.62 4.26 -17.82
C GLU A 291 28.72 5.50 -17.91
N SER A 292 27.71 5.46 -18.77
CA SER A 292 26.68 6.50 -18.91
C SER A 292 25.59 6.44 -17.83
N VAL A 293 25.49 5.36 -17.07
CA VAL A 293 24.49 5.19 -16.00
C VAL A 293 25.13 5.52 -14.66
N SER A 294 24.60 6.52 -13.96
CA SER A 294 25.00 6.81 -12.59
C SER A 294 24.50 5.69 -11.69
N ALA A 295 25.39 5.08 -10.90
CA ALA A 295 25.01 4.00 -9.98
C ALA A 295 25.65 4.18 -8.60
N GLY A 296 24.99 3.68 -7.56
CA GLY A 296 25.56 3.73 -6.22
C GLY A 296 24.80 2.96 -5.15
N ILE A 297 25.50 2.63 -4.07
CA ILE A 297 24.91 2.08 -2.84
C ILE A 297 24.28 3.22 -2.04
N VAL A 298 23.00 3.07 -1.70
CA VAL A 298 22.25 4.06 -0.91
C VAL A 298 22.54 3.86 0.57
N LYS A 299 22.67 4.96 1.34
CA LYS A 299 22.73 4.94 2.81
C LYS A 299 21.35 4.58 3.38
N TRP A 300 21.03 3.29 3.34
CA TRP A 300 19.73 2.74 3.74
C TRP A 300 19.94 1.44 4.55
N PRO A 301 19.05 1.06 5.48
CA PRO A 301 19.22 -0.15 6.29
C PRO A 301 19.14 -1.43 5.44
N MET A 302 18.38 -1.40 4.35
CA MET A 302 18.33 -2.48 3.37
C MET A 302 19.37 -2.31 2.26
N SER A 303 19.68 -3.39 1.55
CA SER A 303 20.68 -3.40 0.47
C SER A 303 20.10 -2.85 -0.82
N VAL A 304 20.41 -1.59 -1.13
CA VAL A 304 19.86 -0.86 -2.29
C VAL A 304 20.97 -0.40 -3.23
N ILE A 305 20.80 -0.71 -4.52
CA ILE A 305 21.58 -0.11 -5.61
C ILE A 305 20.66 0.86 -6.33
N ARG A 306 21.00 2.15 -6.30
CA ARG A 306 20.30 3.21 -7.06
C ARG A 306 20.98 3.39 -8.40
N LEU A 307 20.19 3.37 -9.46
CA LEU A 307 20.61 3.66 -10.83
C LEU A 307 19.90 4.92 -11.32
N SER A 308 20.56 5.74 -12.14
CA SER A 308 19.92 6.87 -12.80
C SER A 308 20.54 7.17 -14.17
N SER A 309 19.68 7.46 -15.15
CA SER A 309 20.08 7.84 -16.50
C SER A 309 18.93 8.54 -17.24
N ALA A 310 19.25 9.40 -18.20
CA ALA A 310 18.30 9.85 -19.22
C ALA A 310 18.10 8.79 -20.31
N ASP A 311 19.09 7.90 -20.51
CA ASP A 311 19.04 6.83 -21.49
C ASP A 311 18.36 5.58 -20.93
N LYS A 312 17.06 5.44 -21.23
CA LYS A 312 16.20 4.33 -20.81
C LYS A 312 16.79 2.95 -21.19
N PRO A 313 17.30 2.71 -22.41
CA PRO A 313 17.91 1.42 -22.77
C PRO A 313 19.12 1.02 -21.91
N SER A 314 20.08 1.93 -21.67
CA SER A 314 21.25 1.62 -20.83
C SER A 314 20.85 1.35 -19.39
N LEU A 315 19.88 2.12 -18.85
CA LEU A 315 19.36 1.92 -17.50
C LEU A 315 18.71 0.54 -17.35
N LEU A 316 17.86 0.14 -18.30
CA LEU A 316 17.24 -1.18 -18.32
C LEU A 316 18.26 -2.32 -18.47
N GLY A 317 19.28 -2.11 -19.31
CA GLY A 317 20.36 -3.07 -19.50
C GLY A 317 21.14 -3.34 -18.20
N LEU A 318 21.50 -2.30 -17.45
CA LEU A 318 22.21 -2.45 -16.18
C LEU A 318 21.31 -3.07 -15.10
N ALA A 319 20.05 -2.64 -15.00
CA ALA A 319 19.10 -3.21 -14.05
C ALA A 319 18.89 -4.71 -14.29
N THR A 320 18.76 -5.11 -15.57
CA THR A 320 18.66 -6.51 -15.98
C THR A 320 19.91 -7.30 -15.60
N LYS A 321 21.09 -6.77 -15.92
CA LYS A 321 22.38 -7.39 -15.55
C LYS A 321 22.49 -7.62 -14.04
N ILE A 322 22.07 -6.65 -13.22
CA ILE A 322 22.07 -6.77 -11.75
C ILE A 322 21.10 -7.87 -11.30
N LEU A 323 19.87 -7.90 -11.83
CA LEU A 323 18.86 -8.92 -11.49
C LEU A 323 19.36 -10.33 -11.80
N GLU A 324 19.89 -10.56 -13.00
CA GLU A 324 20.39 -11.86 -13.44
C GLU A 324 21.58 -12.32 -12.59
N LYS A 325 22.51 -11.41 -12.31
CA LYS A 325 23.66 -11.68 -11.44
C LYS A 325 23.22 -12.01 -10.02
N TRP A 326 22.32 -11.21 -9.46
CA TRP A 326 21.77 -11.44 -8.13
C TRP A 326 21.15 -12.83 -8.00
N ARG A 327 20.30 -13.23 -8.95
CA ARG A 327 19.64 -14.54 -8.98
C ARG A 327 20.58 -15.74 -8.95
N SER A 328 21.82 -15.59 -9.40
CA SER A 328 22.82 -16.65 -9.47
C SER A 328 23.91 -16.56 -8.41
N TYR A 329 23.91 -15.50 -7.59
CA TYR A 329 24.99 -15.23 -6.65
C TYR A 329 24.80 -15.97 -5.33
N SER A 330 25.87 -16.57 -4.82
CA SER A 330 25.92 -17.14 -3.46
C SER A 330 27.20 -16.69 -2.78
N ASP A 331 27.13 -16.45 -1.48
CA ASP A 331 28.27 -16.10 -0.63
C ASP A 331 28.08 -16.71 0.75
N ASP A 332 28.63 -17.92 0.92
CA ASP A 332 28.52 -18.71 2.16
C ASP A 332 29.08 -17.97 3.38
N ALA A 333 30.04 -17.05 3.19
CA ALA A 333 30.65 -16.30 4.29
C ALA A 333 29.66 -15.36 4.99
N VAL A 334 28.54 -15.03 4.33
CA VAL A 334 27.47 -14.18 4.87
C VAL A 334 26.09 -14.82 4.72
N GLN A 335 26.03 -16.16 4.56
CA GLN A 335 24.78 -16.93 4.49
C GLN A 335 23.84 -16.52 3.35
N ILE A 336 24.39 -16.07 2.22
CA ILE A 336 23.64 -15.74 1.01
C ILE A 336 23.68 -16.95 0.07
N LYS A 337 22.53 -17.45 -0.35
CA LYS A 337 22.41 -18.57 -1.28
C LYS A 337 21.37 -18.28 -2.35
N ALA A 338 21.78 -18.35 -3.61
CA ALA A 338 20.88 -18.23 -4.75
C ALA A 338 19.74 -19.25 -4.72
N GLU A 339 20.01 -20.48 -4.28
CA GLU A 339 19.04 -21.57 -4.25
C GLU A 339 19.30 -22.60 -3.13
N THR A 340 18.25 -23.27 -2.68
CA THR A 340 18.29 -24.47 -1.83
C THR A 340 17.38 -25.53 -2.44
N ASP A 341 17.91 -26.74 -2.68
CA ASP A 341 17.16 -27.87 -3.26
C ASP A 341 16.40 -27.51 -4.56
N GLY A 342 17.00 -26.65 -5.39
CA GLY A 342 16.42 -26.15 -6.65
C GLY A 342 15.33 -25.08 -6.48
N THR A 343 15.06 -24.61 -5.25
CA THR A 343 14.18 -23.48 -4.98
C THR A 343 15.01 -22.18 -4.98
N PRO A 344 14.76 -21.22 -5.87
CA PRO A 344 15.47 -19.95 -5.90
C PRO A 344 15.05 -19.04 -4.75
N HIS A 345 15.99 -18.26 -4.23
CA HIS A 345 15.77 -17.38 -3.08
C HIS A 345 15.84 -15.88 -3.39
N HIS A 346 16.45 -15.52 -4.52
CA HIS A 346 16.82 -14.15 -4.81
C HIS A 346 15.85 -13.45 -5.76
N THR A 347 15.49 -12.22 -5.40
CA THR A 347 14.70 -11.32 -6.24
C THR A 347 14.98 -9.86 -5.90
N ILE A 348 14.27 -8.93 -6.54
CA ILE A 348 14.43 -7.49 -6.35
C ILE A 348 13.06 -6.87 -6.09
N THR A 349 12.99 -5.92 -5.16
CA THR A 349 11.90 -4.94 -5.09
C THR A 349 12.36 -3.71 -5.87
N PRO A 350 11.92 -3.51 -7.12
CA PRO A 350 12.27 -2.32 -7.90
C PRO A 350 11.33 -1.16 -7.59
N ILE A 351 11.90 0.04 -7.49
CA ILE A 351 11.16 1.30 -7.37
C ILE A 351 11.70 2.28 -8.39
N ALA A 352 10.84 2.73 -9.29
CA ALA A 352 11.16 3.70 -10.31
C ALA A 352 10.53 5.07 -9.99
N ARG A 353 11.23 6.14 -10.36
CA ARG A 353 10.71 7.53 -10.31
C ARG A 353 11.42 8.40 -11.35
N LYS A 354 10.88 9.58 -11.64
CA LYS A 354 11.57 10.63 -12.41
C LYS A 354 12.16 11.70 -11.49
N ARG A 355 13.34 12.22 -11.85
CA ARG A 355 13.93 13.43 -11.27
C ARG A 355 14.36 14.38 -12.38
N GLY A 356 13.51 15.37 -12.67
CA GLY A 356 13.64 16.15 -13.89
C GLY A 356 13.58 15.21 -15.10
N ASP A 357 14.59 15.28 -15.97
CA ASP A 357 14.66 14.46 -17.18
C ASP A 357 15.29 13.07 -16.96
N LEU A 358 15.70 12.74 -15.73
CA LEU A 358 16.34 11.47 -15.42
C LEU A 358 15.33 10.45 -14.91
N TYR A 359 15.43 9.23 -15.41
CA TYR A 359 14.83 8.06 -14.76
C TYR A 359 15.75 7.61 -13.63
N GLU A 360 15.16 7.23 -12.50
CA GLU A 360 15.85 6.66 -11.35
C GLU A 360 15.19 5.31 -11.00
N LEU A 361 16.03 4.29 -10.77
CA LEU A 361 15.62 2.94 -10.38
C LEU A 361 16.37 2.54 -9.11
N ASP A 362 15.65 2.40 -8.01
CA ASP A 362 16.14 1.77 -6.79
C ASP A 362 15.90 0.25 -6.88
N LEU A 363 16.98 -0.51 -6.85
CA LEU A 363 16.97 -1.97 -6.85
C LEU A 363 17.28 -2.47 -5.43
N VAL A 364 16.23 -2.79 -4.67
CA VAL A 364 16.39 -3.36 -3.33
C VAL A 364 16.55 -4.87 -3.45
N LEU A 365 17.73 -5.38 -3.12
CA LEU A 365 18.02 -6.82 -3.16
C LEU A 365 17.23 -7.54 -2.07
N ARG A 366 16.53 -8.60 -2.45
CA ARG A 366 15.69 -9.41 -1.57
C ARG A 366 16.10 -10.87 -1.62
N ASP A 367 15.87 -11.52 -0.50
CA ASP A 367 16.14 -12.93 -0.25
C ASP A 367 15.03 -13.49 0.66
N ASN A 368 14.54 -14.70 0.37
CA ASN A 368 13.49 -15.37 1.14
C ASN A 368 13.95 -16.62 1.91
N GLN A 369 15.26 -16.81 2.07
CA GLN A 369 15.84 -17.90 2.85
C GLN A 369 15.33 -17.90 4.29
N THR A 370 15.17 -19.11 4.83
CA THR A 370 14.85 -19.36 6.24
C THR A 370 15.97 -20.18 6.88
N SER A 371 16.02 -20.19 8.20
CA SER A 371 16.92 -21.07 8.97
C SER A 371 16.20 -21.65 10.17
N GLU A 372 16.83 -22.60 10.88
CA GLU A 372 16.29 -23.11 12.15
C GLU A 372 16.16 -22.00 13.20
N GLU A 373 17.09 -21.03 13.20
CA GLU A 373 17.05 -19.86 14.08
C GLU A 373 15.98 -18.84 13.67
N PHE A 374 15.80 -18.65 12.36
CA PHE A 374 14.84 -17.70 11.78
C PHE A 374 13.87 -18.41 10.83
N PRO A 375 12.89 -19.15 11.37
CA PRO A 375 11.92 -19.91 10.56
C PRO A 375 10.99 -18.99 9.77
N ASP A 376 10.75 -17.76 10.26
CA ASP A 376 9.95 -16.74 9.58
C ASP A 376 10.75 -16.03 8.44
N GLY A 377 12.06 -16.28 8.33
CA GLY A 377 12.95 -15.69 7.32
C GLY A 377 14.22 -15.08 7.94
N ILE A 378 15.39 -15.33 7.33
CA ILE A 378 16.67 -14.73 7.75
C ILE A 378 16.63 -13.21 7.55
N TYR A 379 15.99 -12.77 6.47
CA TYR A 379 15.87 -11.38 6.03
C TYR A 379 14.47 -10.83 6.27
N HIS A 380 13.98 -11.02 7.50
CA HIS A 380 12.65 -10.67 8.00
C HIS A 380 12.75 -10.16 9.45
N PRO A 381 11.80 -9.37 9.98
CA PRO A 381 11.77 -8.99 11.40
C PRO A 381 12.10 -10.13 12.38
N HIS A 382 13.14 -9.93 13.20
CA HIS A 382 13.60 -10.91 14.18
C HIS A 382 12.77 -10.87 15.48
N PRO A 383 12.77 -11.95 16.30
CA PRO A 383 11.84 -12.10 17.42
C PRO A 383 11.81 -10.93 18.42
N ASP A 384 12.92 -10.22 18.61
CA ASP A 384 13.04 -9.08 19.51
C ASP A 384 12.24 -7.84 19.05
N VAL A 385 11.97 -7.70 17.75
CA VAL A 385 11.19 -6.57 17.17
C VAL A 385 9.77 -6.96 16.77
N GLN A 386 9.45 -8.26 16.72
CA GLN A 386 8.13 -8.78 16.31
C GLN A 386 6.96 -8.31 17.18
N HIS A 387 7.21 -7.81 18.39
CA HIS A 387 6.15 -7.23 19.23
C HIS A 387 5.54 -5.98 18.59
N ILE A 388 6.31 -5.19 17.83
CA ILE A 388 5.83 -4.05 17.05
C ILE A 388 5.42 -4.46 15.64
N LYS A 389 6.31 -5.16 14.91
CA LYS A 389 6.12 -5.51 13.50
C LYS A 389 6.59 -6.92 13.23
N LYS A 390 5.65 -7.83 12.98
CA LYS A 390 5.94 -9.24 12.67
C LYS A 390 5.71 -9.59 11.21
N GLU A 391 4.84 -8.85 10.53
CA GLU A 391 4.44 -9.12 9.16
C GLU A 391 5.56 -8.77 8.17
N ASN A 392 5.52 -9.35 6.97
CA ASN A 392 6.53 -9.15 5.92
C ASN A 392 6.71 -7.66 5.58
N ILE A 393 7.92 -7.32 5.13
CA ILE A 393 8.29 -5.97 4.69
C ILE A 393 7.99 -5.84 3.20
N GLY A 394 6.86 -5.23 2.89
CA GLY A 394 6.42 -4.92 1.53
C GLY A 394 7.05 -3.65 0.99
N LEU A 395 6.72 -3.32 -0.27
CA LEU A 395 7.26 -2.19 -1.02
C LEU A 395 7.19 -0.85 -0.24
N ILE A 396 6.07 -0.58 0.43
CA ILE A 396 5.87 0.69 1.17
C ILE A 396 6.81 0.78 2.37
N GLU A 397 6.97 -0.32 3.11
CA GLU A 397 7.84 -0.38 4.29
C GLU A 397 9.31 -0.34 3.87
N VAL A 398 9.69 -0.99 2.77
CA VAL A 398 11.03 -0.91 2.17
C VAL A 398 11.46 0.54 1.94
N MET A 399 10.53 1.39 1.50
CA MET A 399 10.80 2.81 1.24
C MET A 399 10.83 3.68 2.52
N GLY A 400 10.39 3.15 3.67
CA GLY A 400 10.51 3.80 4.98
C GLY A 400 9.19 4.23 5.63
N LEU A 401 8.04 3.72 5.18
CA LEU A 401 6.74 3.91 5.86
C LEU A 401 6.27 2.62 6.55
N ALA A 402 6.34 2.56 7.88
CA ALA A 402 5.84 1.44 8.66
C ALA A 402 4.32 1.42 8.67
N ILE A 403 3.73 0.30 8.24
CA ILE A 403 2.28 0.05 8.36
C ILE A 403 2.08 -0.90 9.55
N LEU A 404 1.61 -0.34 10.66
CA LEU A 404 1.45 -1.04 11.92
C LEU A 404 -0.02 -1.43 12.20
N PRO A 405 -0.26 -2.54 12.92
CA PRO A 405 -1.61 -3.06 13.14
C PRO A 405 -2.41 -2.24 14.17
N PRO A 406 -3.76 -2.20 14.05
CA PRO A 406 -4.63 -1.43 14.95
C PRO A 406 -4.41 -1.68 16.44
N ARG A 407 -4.10 -2.92 16.84
CA ARG A 407 -3.85 -3.34 18.22
C ARG A 407 -2.84 -2.44 18.96
N LEU A 408 -1.82 -1.94 18.24
CA LEU A 408 -0.76 -1.14 18.85
C LEU A 408 -1.30 0.17 19.44
N LYS A 409 -2.43 0.70 18.97
CA LYS A 409 -3.00 1.91 19.57
C LYS A 409 -3.29 1.71 21.07
N ALA A 410 -3.89 0.59 21.42
CA ALA A 410 -4.23 0.27 22.82
C ALA A 410 -2.98 -0.20 23.58
N GLU A 411 -2.17 -1.06 22.97
CA GLU A 411 -0.98 -1.63 23.61
C GLU A 411 0.07 -0.55 23.95
N LEU A 412 0.30 0.41 23.05
CA LEU A 412 1.20 1.55 23.31
C LEU A 412 0.65 2.49 24.39
N ALA A 413 -0.68 2.58 24.56
CA ALA A 413 -1.27 3.34 25.66
C ALA A 413 -0.96 2.70 27.02
N GLU A 414 -0.98 1.37 27.12
CA GLU A 414 -0.61 0.66 28.34
C GLU A 414 0.89 0.79 28.64
N VAL A 415 1.76 0.76 27.62
CA VAL A 415 3.19 1.05 27.79
C VAL A 415 3.42 2.46 28.32
N LYS A 416 2.72 3.48 27.80
CA LYS A 416 2.81 4.86 28.31
C LYS A 416 2.42 4.96 29.78
N LYS A 417 1.32 4.33 30.20
CA LYS A 417 0.91 4.29 31.62
C LYS A 417 1.99 3.65 32.51
N TYR A 418 2.58 2.55 32.05
CA TYR A 418 3.63 1.84 32.77
C TYR A 418 4.88 2.72 33.01
N LEU A 419 5.29 3.47 31.98
CA LEU A 419 6.41 4.41 32.05
C LEU A 419 6.16 5.52 33.08
N LEU A 420 4.93 6.01 33.17
CA LEU A 420 4.51 7.01 34.16
C LEU A 420 4.30 6.46 35.58
N GLY A 421 4.51 5.16 35.80
CA GLY A 421 4.27 4.51 37.11
C GLY A 421 2.78 4.41 37.46
N GLN A 422 1.89 4.51 36.48
CA GLN A 422 0.45 4.34 36.64
C GLN A 422 0.06 2.86 36.55
N ASP A 423 -1.15 2.53 37.01
CA ASP A 423 -1.73 1.20 36.82
C ASP A 423 -1.86 0.90 35.32
N SER A 424 -1.31 -0.23 34.89
CA SER A 424 -1.14 -0.58 33.48
C SER A 424 -1.16 -2.09 33.28
N GLN A 425 -1.65 -2.51 32.11
CA GLN A 425 -1.69 -3.91 31.69
C GLN A 425 -0.84 -4.11 30.43
N VAL A 426 0.47 -3.89 30.57
CA VAL A 426 1.42 -4.11 29.47
C VAL A 426 1.40 -5.60 29.10
N ALA A 427 1.19 -5.89 27.81
CA ALA A 427 1.24 -7.26 27.32
C ALA A 427 2.62 -7.88 27.58
N ALA A 428 2.67 -9.17 27.94
CA ALA A 428 3.91 -9.82 28.35
C ALA A 428 5.05 -9.70 27.32
N TYR A 429 4.72 -9.72 26.03
CA TYR A 429 5.68 -9.59 24.93
C TYR A 429 6.18 -8.15 24.72
N HIS A 430 5.55 -7.15 25.34
CA HIS A 430 6.05 -5.76 25.39
C HIS A 430 6.82 -5.45 26.67
N GLN A 431 6.67 -6.26 27.72
CA GLN A 431 7.23 -5.96 29.04
C GLN A 431 8.76 -5.73 29.03
N PRO A 432 9.59 -6.57 28.39
CA PRO A 432 11.04 -6.34 28.36
C PRO A 432 11.43 -5.01 27.72
N TRP A 433 10.72 -4.63 26.65
CA TRP A 433 10.90 -3.35 25.97
C TRP A 433 10.45 -2.18 26.86
N ALA A 434 9.30 -2.29 27.51
CA ALA A 434 8.78 -1.27 28.43
C ALA A 434 9.72 -1.05 29.63
N ASP A 435 10.31 -2.12 30.18
CA ASP A 435 11.30 -2.06 31.27
C ASP A 435 12.59 -1.35 30.83
N SER A 436 13.05 -1.66 29.61
CA SER A 436 14.21 -0.99 29.00
C SER A 436 13.95 0.51 28.84
N LEU A 437 12.78 0.88 28.31
CA LEU A 437 12.39 2.29 28.17
C LEU A 437 12.30 3.01 29.51
N LYS A 438 11.73 2.38 30.54
CA LYS A 438 11.63 2.95 31.89
C LYS A 438 13.01 3.19 32.50
N THR A 439 13.95 2.28 32.26
CA THR A 439 15.33 2.38 32.72
C THR A 439 16.09 3.49 31.98
N ALA A 440 15.89 3.61 30.67
CA ALA A 440 16.54 4.63 29.84
C ALA A 440 15.99 6.04 30.05
N HIS A 441 14.71 6.15 30.45
CA HIS A 441 14.01 7.43 30.67
C HIS A 441 13.39 7.50 32.07
N PRO A 442 14.22 7.55 33.15
CA PRO A 442 13.72 7.53 34.53
C PRO A 442 12.88 8.76 34.88
N ASP A 443 13.10 9.89 34.19
CA ASP A 443 12.42 11.17 34.42
C ASP A 443 11.27 11.42 33.42
N VAL A 444 10.73 10.35 32.80
CA VAL A 444 9.62 10.48 31.85
C VAL A 444 8.37 11.08 32.52
N THR A 445 7.75 12.05 31.85
CA THR A 445 6.57 12.77 32.35
C THR A 445 5.39 12.59 31.40
N GLU A 446 4.19 13.02 31.82
CA GLU A 446 3.00 13.00 30.96
C GLU A 446 3.20 13.79 29.66
N GLU A 447 4.02 14.86 29.70
CA GLU A 447 4.31 15.70 28.54
C GLU A 447 5.28 15.02 27.54
N THR A 448 6.19 14.16 28.02
CA THR A 448 7.26 13.59 27.20
C THR A 448 7.03 12.12 26.81
N VAL A 449 6.16 11.40 27.51
CA VAL A 449 5.98 9.95 27.33
C VAL A 449 5.53 9.56 25.92
N GLU A 450 4.69 10.38 25.28
CA GLU A 450 4.23 10.11 23.91
C GLU A 450 5.40 10.12 22.94
N GLN A 451 6.29 11.11 23.05
CA GLN A 451 7.46 11.24 22.20
C GLN A 451 8.44 10.08 22.42
N VAL A 452 8.74 9.74 23.68
CA VAL A 452 9.63 8.62 24.03
C VAL A 452 9.15 7.31 23.39
N VAL A 453 7.86 7.00 23.50
CA VAL A 453 7.30 5.78 22.93
C VAL A 453 7.30 5.82 21.40
N ARG A 454 6.92 6.93 20.78
CA ARG A 454 6.94 7.10 19.31
C ARG A 454 8.35 7.00 18.72
N GLU A 455 9.32 7.63 19.36
CA GLU A 455 10.73 7.56 18.96
C GLU A 455 11.22 6.12 19.04
N SER A 456 10.95 5.43 20.14
CA SER A 456 11.35 4.03 20.30
C SER A 456 10.69 3.10 19.28
N VAL A 457 9.40 3.27 18.99
CA VAL A 457 8.71 2.51 17.93
C VAL A 457 9.37 2.75 16.56
N GLY A 458 9.74 4.00 16.25
CA GLY A 458 10.46 4.32 15.02
C GLY A 458 11.87 3.71 14.96
N GLN A 459 12.60 3.66 16.08
CA GLN A 459 13.90 2.96 16.13
C GLN A 459 13.75 1.44 15.98
N ILE A 460 12.71 0.85 16.57
CA ILE A 460 12.38 -0.56 16.36
C ILE A 460 12.08 -0.82 14.89
N PHE A 461 11.35 0.07 14.22
CA PHE A 461 11.11 -0.08 12.78
C PHE A 461 12.39 0.08 11.94
N ALA A 462 13.30 0.98 12.31
CA ALA A 462 14.62 1.05 11.67
C ALA A 462 15.36 -0.28 11.79
N ARG A 463 15.35 -0.89 12.99
CA ARG A 463 15.93 -2.21 13.24
C ARG A 463 15.27 -3.32 12.42
N VAL A 464 13.94 -3.29 12.28
CA VAL A 464 13.18 -4.21 11.40
C VAL A 464 13.68 -4.13 9.96
N LEU A 465 13.99 -2.94 9.45
CA LEU A 465 14.54 -2.79 8.10
C LEU A 465 15.99 -3.30 8.00
N GLU A 466 16.79 -3.20 9.06
CA GLU A 466 18.14 -3.78 9.11
C GLU A 466 18.10 -5.32 9.12
N ASP A 467 17.12 -5.91 9.80
CA ASP A 467 16.87 -7.35 9.76
C ASP A 467 16.47 -7.78 8.35
N ALA A 468 15.66 -6.98 7.65
CA ALA A 468 15.24 -7.25 6.27
C ALA A 468 16.34 -7.00 5.21
N GLY A 469 17.43 -6.31 5.54
CA GLY A 469 18.56 -6.08 4.63
C GLY A 469 19.39 -7.34 4.42
N VAL A 470 19.66 -7.70 3.16
CA VAL A 470 20.45 -8.89 2.80
C VAL A 470 21.90 -8.75 3.26
N TYR A 471 22.55 -7.66 2.84
CA TYR A 471 23.84 -7.26 3.35
C TYR A 471 23.67 -6.37 4.58
N LYS A 472 24.07 -6.90 5.73
CA LYS A 472 23.99 -6.18 7.01
C LYS A 472 24.87 -4.93 7.00
N ARG A 473 24.50 -3.93 7.82
CA ARG A 473 25.23 -2.67 8.00
C ARG A 473 26.51 -2.80 8.84
N THR A 474 27.01 -4.02 9.04
CA THR A 474 28.30 -4.29 9.69
C THR A 474 29.45 -4.19 8.68
N PRO A 475 30.71 -4.04 9.12
CA PRO A 475 31.86 -4.03 8.22
C PRO A 475 31.93 -5.26 7.30
N GLU A 476 31.60 -6.44 7.82
CA GLU A 476 31.59 -7.71 7.08
C GLU A 476 30.50 -7.71 6.00
N GLY A 477 29.29 -7.26 6.35
CA GLY A 477 28.17 -7.16 5.42
C GLY A 477 28.41 -6.15 4.30
N GLN A 478 29.01 -4.99 4.61
CA GLN A 478 29.36 -3.99 3.60
C GLN A 478 30.48 -4.48 2.67
N ALA A 479 31.49 -5.18 3.20
CA ALA A 479 32.51 -5.82 2.37
C ALA A 479 31.92 -6.90 1.46
N ALA A 480 30.92 -7.65 1.93
CA ALA A 480 30.22 -8.65 1.13
C ALA A 480 29.37 -8.00 0.03
N PHE A 481 28.73 -6.87 0.29
CA PHE A 481 27.99 -6.14 -0.74
C PHE A 481 28.93 -5.65 -1.86
N LEU A 482 30.14 -5.20 -1.50
CA LEU A 482 31.17 -4.83 -2.47
C LEU A 482 31.59 -6.00 -3.36
N ARG A 483 31.81 -7.19 -2.79
CA ARG A 483 32.10 -8.41 -3.58
C ARG A 483 31.01 -8.72 -4.59
N PHE A 484 29.74 -8.54 -4.21
CA PHE A 484 28.63 -8.74 -5.13
C PHE A 484 28.63 -7.74 -6.29
N VAL A 485 28.79 -6.44 -6.03
CA VAL A 485 28.83 -5.46 -7.12
C VAL A 485 30.08 -5.63 -8.00
N GLU A 486 31.20 -6.08 -7.45
CA GLU A 486 32.38 -6.53 -8.22
C GLU A 486 32.04 -7.71 -9.13
N PHE A 487 31.30 -8.72 -8.63
CA PHE A 487 30.83 -9.87 -9.42
C PHE A 487 29.85 -9.49 -10.54
N VAL A 488 29.05 -8.44 -10.32
CA VAL A 488 28.22 -7.86 -11.39
C VAL A 488 29.10 -7.28 -12.50
N GLY A 489 30.23 -6.65 -12.15
CA GLY A 489 31.27 -6.21 -13.08
C GLY A 489 31.51 -4.71 -13.01
N LEU A 490 32.21 -4.27 -11.98
CA LEU A 490 32.68 -2.88 -11.86
C LEU A 490 33.78 -2.59 -12.89
N ALA A 491 33.81 -1.36 -13.39
CA ALA A 491 34.94 -0.85 -14.16
C ALA A 491 36.18 -0.73 -13.25
N ILE A 492 37.35 -1.08 -13.78
CA ILE A 492 38.64 -1.07 -13.07
C ILE A 492 39.20 0.35 -12.95
#